data_AF-A0A1L4CZX9-F1
#
_entry.id   AF-A0A1L4CZX9-F1
#
_cell.length_a   1.000
_cell.length_b   1.000
_cell.length_c   1.000
_cell.angle_alpha   90.00
_cell.angle_beta   90.00
_cell.angle_gamma   90.00
#
_symmetry.space_group_name_H-M   'P 1'
#
loop_
_entity.id
_entity.type
_entity.pdbx_description
1 polymer ?
#
loop_
_entity_poly.entity_id
_entity_poly.type
_entity_poly.pdbx_seq_one_letter_code
_entity_poly.pdbx_strand_id
1 'polypeptide(L)'
;MAKEIRSFKHLLGKLDGISDPQLEAHFGLYEGYVKKLNEIEEKLEKTDKGLTNYSFGEFSELKRRHCVPYNGTYLHEMYFENLISTESPSPQFENLAKAAFGSVDNWKADVKATGLAVPGWVVTCVETTTGKLKNVQIMEHHIGFPLNHVPVLVMDTWEHAFFLDFKANRGAYIDVFFKNINWSVVNARVTQCAK
;
A
#
# COMPACT_ATOMS: atom_id res chain seq x y z
N MET A 1 -11.72 17.52 9.11
CA MET A 1 -12.96 16.94 8.56
C MET A 1 -12.74 15.45 8.47
N ALA A 2 -13.71 14.63 8.89
CA ALA A 2 -13.57 13.18 8.87
C ALA A 2 -13.28 12.67 7.44
N LYS A 3 -12.35 11.72 7.33
CA LYS A 3 -12.03 11.04 6.07
C LYS A 3 -13.21 10.22 5.60
N GLU A 4 -13.64 10.43 4.36
CA GLU A 4 -14.68 9.63 3.73
C GLU A 4 -14.14 8.28 3.25
N ILE A 5 -14.99 7.26 3.36
CA ILE A 5 -14.76 5.92 2.82
C ILE A 5 -14.95 5.99 1.30
N ARG A 6 -13.91 5.60 0.54
CA ARG A 6 -13.98 5.54 -0.91
C ARG A 6 -14.52 4.18 -1.36
N SER A 7 -15.34 4.18 -2.41
CA SER A 7 -15.85 2.93 -3.00
C SER A 7 -14.88 2.40 -4.06
N PHE A 8 -14.50 1.13 -3.93
CA PHE A 8 -13.69 0.39 -4.90
C PHE A 8 -14.47 -0.74 -5.59
N LYS A 9 -15.81 -0.71 -5.50
CA LYS A 9 -16.69 -1.73 -6.12
C LYS A 9 -16.56 -1.82 -7.65
N HIS A 10 -15.97 -0.83 -8.29
CA HIS A 10 -15.68 -0.85 -9.73
C HIS A 10 -14.63 -1.93 -10.10
N LEU A 11 -13.89 -2.48 -9.13
CA LEU A 11 -12.96 -3.59 -9.33
C LEU A 11 -13.66 -4.95 -9.49
N LEU A 12 -14.90 -5.09 -9.00
CA LEU A 12 -15.63 -6.36 -9.00
C LEU A 12 -15.88 -6.85 -10.43
N GLY A 13 -15.56 -8.12 -10.67
CA GLY A 13 -15.63 -8.77 -11.98
C GLY A 13 -14.63 -8.26 -13.02
N LYS A 14 -13.59 -7.50 -12.61
CA LYS A 14 -12.60 -6.90 -13.53
C LYS A 14 -11.18 -7.43 -13.38
N LEU A 15 -10.87 -8.12 -12.28
CA LEU A 15 -9.50 -8.58 -12.02
C LEU A 15 -9.28 -10.01 -12.52
N ASP A 16 -8.12 -10.27 -13.12
CA ASP A 16 -7.68 -11.62 -13.48
C ASP A 16 -7.23 -12.33 -12.20
N GLY A 17 -7.85 -13.44 -11.83
CA GLY A 17 -7.39 -14.32 -10.75
C GLY A 17 -7.60 -13.81 -9.31
N ILE A 18 -8.24 -12.66 -9.10
CA ILE A 18 -8.67 -12.18 -7.77
C ILE A 18 -10.19 -12.16 -7.76
N SER A 19 -10.81 -12.92 -6.86
CA SER A 19 -12.26 -13.10 -6.83
C SER A 19 -13.01 -11.94 -6.17
N ASP A 20 -14.28 -11.77 -6.51
CA ASP A 20 -15.15 -10.78 -5.87
C ASP A 20 -15.26 -10.99 -4.35
N PRO A 21 -15.44 -12.22 -3.81
CA PRO A 21 -15.40 -12.44 -2.36
C PRO A 21 -14.09 -12.01 -1.70
N GLN A 22 -12.94 -12.21 -2.37
CA GLN A 22 -11.64 -11.75 -1.89
C GLN A 22 -11.57 -10.22 -1.83
N LEU A 23 -12.08 -9.52 -2.85
CA LEU A 23 -12.15 -8.06 -2.88
C LEU A 23 -13.13 -7.50 -1.84
N GLU A 24 -14.33 -8.06 -1.72
CA GLU A 24 -15.35 -7.61 -0.79
C GLU A 24 -14.89 -7.72 0.67
N ALA A 25 -14.23 -8.83 1.02
CA ALA A 25 -13.62 -8.98 2.34
C ALA A 25 -12.53 -7.90 2.59
N HIS A 26 -11.72 -7.61 1.57
CA HIS A 26 -10.65 -6.61 1.66
C HIS A 26 -11.19 -5.18 1.79
N PHE A 27 -12.29 -4.86 1.09
CA PHE A 27 -12.99 -3.57 1.23
C PHE A 27 -13.49 -3.37 2.67
N GLY A 28 -14.07 -4.41 3.29
CA GLY A 28 -14.53 -4.34 4.68
C GLY A 28 -13.40 -4.03 5.68
N LEU A 29 -12.20 -4.60 5.46
CA LEU A 29 -11.02 -4.28 6.27
C LEU A 29 -10.58 -2.82 6.08
N TYR A 30 -10.51 -2.35 4.83
CA TYR A 30 -10.24 -0.95 4.49
C TYR A 30 -11.19 0.03 5.21
N GLU A 31 -12.50 -0.24 5.17
CA GLU A 31 -13.50 0.59 5.86
C GLU A 31 -13.24 0.66 7.37
N GLY A 32 -12.78 -0.43 7.97
CA GLY A 32 -12.39 -0.49 9.38
C GLY A 32 -11.26 0.48 9.72
N TYR A 33 -10.22 0.55 8.88
CA TYR A 33 -9.11 1.50 9.06
C TYR A 33 -9.59 2.96 8.96
N VAL A 34 -10.43 3.30 7.97
CA VAL A 34 -10.98 4.66 7.84
C VAL A 34 -11.78 5.06 9.07
N LYS A 35 -12.64 4.17 9.57
CA LYS A 35 -13.43 4.40 10.80
C LYS A 35 -12.52 4.63 12.01
N LYS A 36 -11.45 3.84 12.16
CA LYS A 36 -10.51 3.98 13.27
C LYS A 36 -9.60 5.19 13.15
N LEU A 37 -9.23 5.61 11.95
CA LEU A 37 -8.52 6.85 11.72
C LEU A 37 -9.35 8.04 12.22
N ASN A 38 -10.61 8.13 11.76
CA ASN A 38 -11.54 9.18 12.17
C ASN A 38 -11.78 9.18 13.69
N GLU A 39 -11.95 8.00 14.30
CA GLU A 39 -12.13 7.88 15.75
C GLU A 39 -10.90 8.40 16.53
N ILE A 40 -9.68 8.05 16.09
CA ILE A 40 -8.45 8.53 16.74
C ILE A 40 -8.30 10.04 16.55
N GLU A 41 -8.54 10.58 15.36
CA GLU A 41 -8.45 12.02 15.11
C GLU A 41 -9.43 12.81 15.96
N GLU A 42 -10.70 12.37 16.04
CA GLU A 42 -11.72 13.00 16.89
C GLU A 42 -11.32 12.98 18.37
N LYS A 43 -10.78 11.85 18.86
CA LYS A 43 -10.32 11.75 20.25
C LYS A 43 -9.11 12.66 20.50
N LEU A 44 -8.14 12.69 19.59
CA LEU A 44 -6.96 13.56 19.70
C LEU A 44 -7.31 15.05 19.79
N GLU A 45 -8.40 15.49 19.16
CA GLU A 45 -8.89 16.87 19.26
C GLU A 45 -9.42 17.20 20.67
N LYS A 46 -9.95 16.19 21.39
CA LYS A 46 -10.64 16.36 22.67
C LYS A 46 -9.79 16.00 23.88
N THR A 47 -8.81 15.10 23.73
CA THR A 47 -8.00 14.59 24.83
C THR A 47 -7.07 15.67 25.39
N ASP A 48 -6.98 15.75 26.71
CA ASP A 48 -6.04 16.63 27.42
C ASP A 48 -4.59 16.18 27.20
N LYS A 49 -3.78 17.08 26.62
CA LYS A 49 -2.35 16.87 26.37
C LYS A 49 -1.54 16.78 27.67
N GLY A 50 -2.05 17.32 28.78
CA GLY A 50 -1.46 17.20 30.11
C GLY A 50 -1.43 15.76 30.64
N LEU A 51 -2.27 14.87 30.12
CA LEU A 51 -2.31 13.44 30.47
C LEU A 51 -1.25 12.59 29.75
N THR A 52 -0.25 13.21 29.14
CA THR A 52 0.85 12.52 28.44
C THR A 52 1.72 11.75 29.42
N ASN A 53 1.97 10.47 29.14
CA ASN A 53 2.85 9.62 29.92
C ASN A 53 3.54 8.57 29.03
N TYR A 54 4.75 8.14 29.42
CA TYR A 54 5.51 7.16 28.67
C TYR A 54 4.93 5.73 28.74
N SER A 55 4.41 5.31 29.89
CA SER A 55 3.88 3.96 30.10
C SER A 55 2.42 3.86 29.67
N PHE A 56 1.59 4.83 30.06
CA PHE A 56 0.18 4.89 29.67
C PHE A 56 -0.40 6.29 29.87
N GLY A 57 -0.96 6.86 28.81
CA GLY A 57 -1.77 8.08 28.85
C GLY A 57 -2.58 8.15 27.55
N GLU A 58 -3.84 8.59 27.63
CA GLU A 58 -4.76 8.51 26.48
C GLU A 58 -4.20 9.23 25.25
N PHE A 59 -3.64 10.43 25.43
CA PHE A 59 -2.99 11.16 24.35
C PHE A 59 -1.81 10.38 23.76
N SER A 60 -0.95 9.80 24.62
CA SER A 60 0.20 9.00 24.19
C SER A 60 -0.22 7.81 23.35
N GLU A 61 -1.23 7.06 23.80
CA GLU A 61 -1.67 5.83 23.12
C GLU A 61 -2.39 6.13 21.80
N LEU A 62 -3.20 7.19 21.75
CA LEU A 62 -3.78 7.68 20.51
C LEU A 62 -2.69 8.07 19.50
N LYS A 63 -1.67 8.83 19.94
CA LYS A 63 -0.54 9.23 19.07
C LYS A 63 0.28 8.03 18.58
N ARG A 64 0.56 7.05 19.44
CA ARG A 64 1.26 5.81 19.05
C ARG A 64 0.47 5.02 18.02
N ARG A 65 -0.84 4.84 18.24
CA ARG A 65 -1.65 3.98 17.37
C ARG A 65 -2.08 4.67 16.08
N HIS A 66 -2.12 6.00 16.03
CA HIS A 66 -2.56 6.79 14.87
C HIS A 66 -1.96 6.34 13.54
N CYS A 67 -0.67 5.99 13.50
CA CYS A 67 0.01 5.62 12.26
C CYS A 67 -0.57 4.35 11.60
N VAL A 68 -1.12 3.43 12.40
CA VAL A 68 -1.65 2.15 11.92
C VAL A 68 -2.90 2.33 11.05
N PRO A 69 -4.01 2.95 11.52
CA PRO A 69 -5.16 3.19 10.66
C PRO A 69 -4.88 4.30 9.64
N TYR A 70 -3.99 5.26 9.91
CA TYR A 70 -3.59 6.25 8.91
C TYR A 70 -3.00 5.57 7.67
N ASN A 71 -1.89 4.83 7.84
CA ASN A 71 -1.30 4.11 6.72
C ASN A 71 -2.20 2.96 6.24
N GLY A 72 -2.95 2.30 7.12
CA GLY A 72 -3.95 1.30 6.74
C GLY A 72 -4.94 1.87 5.73
N THR A 73 -5.48 3.08 5.95
CA THR A 73 -6.33 3.77 4.98
C THR A 73 -5.61 4.04 3.67
N TYR A 74 -4.47 4.73 3.70
CA TYR A 74 -3.83 5.19 2.45
C TYR A 74 -3.17 4.06 1.65
N LEU A 75 -2.56 3.06 2.31
CA LEU A 75 -1.96 1.92 1.62
C LEU A 75 -3.01 1.09 0.89
N HIS A 76 -4.18 0.86 1.50
CA HIS A 76 -5.29 0.16 0.84
C HIS A 76 -5.87 0.99 -0.32
N GLU A 77 -6.08 2.30 -0.14
CA GLU A 77 -6.52 3.16 -1.25
C GLU A 77 -5.54 3.12 -2.42
N MET A 78 -4.24 3.24 -2.14
CA MET A 78 -3.21 3.15 -3.17
C MET A 78 -3.17 1.76 -3.80
N TYR A 79 -3.32 0.69 -3.03
CA TYR A 79 -3.39 -0.69 -3.52
C TYR A 79 -4.57 -0.89 -4.47
N PHE A 80 -5.79 -0.50 -4.08
CA PHE A 80 -6.96 -0.65 -4.93
C PHE A 80 -6.88 0.21 -6.20
N GLU A 81 -6.32 1.41 -6.12
CA GLU A 81 -6.03 2.24 -7.30
C GLU A 81 -5.01 1.58 -8.24
N ASN A 82 -4.11 0.74 -7.73
CA ASN A 82 -3.15 -0.01 -8.54
C ASN A 82 -3.77 -1.20 -9.27
N LEU A 83 -5.04 -1.49 -9.05
CA LEU A 83 -5.71 -2.64 -9.65
C LEU A 83 -6.59 -2.22 -10.83
N ILE A 84 -6.84 -3.20 -11.69
CA ILE A 84 -7.30 -3.10 -13.10
C ILE A 84 -6.11 -2.95 -14.03
N SER A 85 -5.82 -4.02 -14.76
CA SER A 85 -4.83 -4.00 -15.83
C SER A 85 -5.17 -2.89 -16.81
N THR A 86 -4.24 -1.95 -16.98
CA THR A 86 -4.35 -0.89 -17.99
C THR A 86 -3.19 -1.01 -18.98
N GLU A 87 -2.57 0.11 -19.33
CA GLU A 87 -1.50 0.21 -20.33
C GLU A 87 -0.23 -0.53 -19.88
N SER A 88 0.86 -0.39 -20.63
CA SER A 88 2.18 -0.88 -20.22
C SER A 88 2.92 0.16 -19.35
N PRO A 89 4.02 -0.23 -18.69
CA PRO A 89 4.91 0.74 -18.04
C PRO A 89 5.30 1.87 -19.00
N SER A 90 5.28 3.11 -18.54
CA SER A 90 5.75 4.24 -19.34
C SER A 90 7.26 4.16 -19.56
N PRO A 91 7.80 4.77 -20.63
CA PRO A 91 9.26 4.87 -20.83
C PRO A 91 9.99 5.47 -19.63
N GLN A 92 9.35 6.37 -18.89
CA GLN A 92 9.91 6.95 -17.67
C GLN A 92 10.08 5.90 -16.58
N PHE A 93 9.05 5.08 -16.31
CA PHE A 93 9.16 3.98 -15.35
C PHE A 93 10.22 2.96 -15.80
N GLU A 94 10.22 2.57 -17.09
CA GLU A 94 11.20 1.63 -17.62
C GLU A 94 12.64 2.11 -17.45
N ASN A 95 12.90 3.39 -17.70
CA ASN A 95 14.22 4.00 -17.51
C ASN A 95 14.65 3.98 -16.04
N LEU A 96 13.73 4.31 -15.12
CA LEU A 96 14.01 4.26 -13.69
C LEU A 96 14.26 2.82 -13.21
N ALA A 97 13.46 1.86 -13.69
CA ALA A 97 13.61 0.45 -13.38
C ALA A 97 14.94 -0.09 -13.91
N LYS A 98 15.31 0.27 -15.14
CA LYS A 98 16.61 -0.07 -15.74
C LYS A 98 17.77 0.53 -14.95
N ALA A 99 17.67 1.79 -14.52
CA ALA A 99 18.71 2.46 -13.75
C ALA A 99 18.90 1.88 -12.33
N ALA A 100 17.83 1.37 -11.70
CA ALA A 100 17.88 0.84 -10.34
C ALA A 100 18.10 -0.69 -10.27
N PHE A 101 17.51 -1.45 -11.20
CA PHE A 101 17.45 -2.91 -11.17
C PHE A 101 18.01 -3.58 -12.43
N GLY A 102 18.36 -2.80 -13.46
CA GLY A 102 18.88 -3.31 -14.74
C GLY A 102 17.80 -3.62 -15.78
N SER A 103 16.58 -3.96 -15.37
CA SER A 103 15.42 -4.16 -16.24
C SER A 103 14.10 -4.13 -15.45
N VAL A 104 12.97 -4.03 -16.16
CA VAL A 104 11.63 -4.18 -15.54
C VAL A 104 11.44 -5.60 -14.98
N ASP A 105 11.97 -6.63 -15.63
CA ASP A 105 11.86 -8.01 -15.13
C ASP A 105 12.68 -8.22 -13.84
N ASN A 106 13.86 -7.62 -13.75
CA ASN A 106 14.64 -7.63 -12.51
C ASN A 106 13.93 -6.86 -11.39
N TRP A 107 13.25 -5.75 -11.72
CA TRP A 107 12.40 -5.06 -10.76
C TRP A 107 11.24 -5.96 -10.27
N LYS A 108 10.55 -6.68 -11.17
CA LYS A 108 9.50 -7.64 -10.77
C LYS A 108 10.05 -8.75 -9.88
N ALA A 109 11.23 -9.28 -10.21
CA ALA A 109 11.90 -10.30 -9.40
C ALA A 109 12.22 -9.78 -7.99
N ASP A 110 12.70 -8.54 -7.87
CA ASP A 110 12.98 -7.89 -6.59
C ASP A 110 11.71 -7.63 -5.79
N VAL A 111 10.63 -7.13 -6.41
CA VAL A 111 9.30 -6.98 -5.77
C VAL A 111 8.79 -8.33 -5.24
N LYS A 112 8.90 -9.39 -6.05
CA LYS A 112 8.43 -10.73 -5.68
C LYS A 112 9.24 -11.29 -4.51
N ALA A 113 10.57 -11.22 -4.56
CA ALA A 113 11.43 -11.64 -3.46
C ALA A 113 11.10 -10.87 -2.17
N THR A 114 10.90 -9.55 -2.30
CA THR A 114 10.53 -8.67 -1.18
C THR A 114 9.18 -9.07 -0.56
N GLY A 115 8.17 -9.38 -1.37
CA GLY A 115 6.83 -9.75 -0.90
C GLY A 115 6.73 -11.16 -0.32
N LEU A 116 7.60 -12.07 -0.74
CA LEU A 116 7.72 -13.38 -0.11
C LEU A 116 8.35 -13.29 1.29
N ALA A 117 9.19 -12.28 1.54
CA ALA A 117 9.94 -12.13 2.78
C ALA A 117 9.22 -11.35 3.90
N VAL A 118 8.06 -10.74 3.65
CA VAL A 118 7.38 -9.89 4.64
C VAL A 118 5.86 -10.10 4.71
N PRO A 119 5.27 -10.20 5.92
CA PRO A 119 3.86 -9.93 6.11
C PRO A 119 3.64 -8.41 6.19
N GLY A 120 2.71 -7.86 5.41
CA GLY A 120 2.48 -6.42 5.37
C GLY A 120 2.35 -5.92 3.94
N TRP A 121 3.34 -5.14 3.50
CA TRP A 121 3.30 -4.47 2.21
C TRP A 121 4.66 -4.50 1.53
N VAL A 122 4.62 -4.53 0.20
CA VAL A 122 5.74 -4.12 -0.65
C VAL A 122 5.35 -2.82 -1.33
N VAL A 123 6.22 -1.82 -1.24
CA VAL A 123 6.01 -0.53 -1.88
C VAL A 123 7.18 -0.24 -2.80
N THR A 124 6.91 -0.10 -4.09
CA THR A 124 7.86 0.53 -5.00
C THR A 124 7.74 2.04 -4.84
N CYS A 125 8.86 2.69 -4.55
CA CYS A 125 8.97 4.13 -4.30
C CYS A 125 10.00 4.77 -5.22
N VAL A 126 9.89 6.08 -5.42
CA VAL A 126 11.01 6.93 -5.83
C VAL A 126 11.67 7.48 -4.57
N GLU A 127 12.98 7.24 -4.42
CA GLU A 127 13.79 7.85 -3.36
C GLU A 127 14.13 9.30 -3.76
N THR A 128 13.66 10.30 -3.01
CA THR A 128 13.77 11.72 -3.40
C THR A 128 15.19 12.26 -3.34
N THR A 129 16.11 11.61 -2.61
CA THR A 129 17.53 12.00 -2.52
C THR A 129 18.34 11.55 -3.75
N THR A 130 17.94 10.46 -4.41
CA THR A 130 18.69 9.86 -5.53
C THR A 130 17.91 9.85 -6.84
N GLY A 131 16.60 10.07 -6.80
CA GLY A 131 15.67 9.90 -7.92
C GLY A 131 15.50 8.45 -8.37
N LYS A 132 16.04 7.46 -7.65
CA LYS A 132 16.01 6.05 -8.05
C LYS A 132 14.76 5.35 -7.54
N LEU A 133 14.32 4.33 -8.28
CA LEU A 133 13.33 3.40 -7.75
C LEU A 133 13.93 2.52 -6.66
N LYS A 134 13.12 2.23 -5.65
CA LYS A 134 13.41 1.32 -4.53
C LYS A 134 12.18 0.50 -4.24
N ASN A 135 12.35 -0.78 -3.88
CA ASN A 135 11.29 -1.57 -3.27
C ASN A 135 11.54 -1.60 -1.76
N VAL A 136 10.53 -1.22 -0.97
CA VAL A 136 10.60 -1.18 0.49
C VAL A 136 9.54 -2.09 1.09
N GLN A 137 9.86 -2.69 2.23
CA GLN A 137 8.94 -3.46 3.04
C GLN A 137 8.29 -2.55 4.08
N ILE A 138 6.98 -2.71 4.29
CA ILE A 138 6.30 -2.13 5.43
C ILE A 138 5.64 -3.26 6.21
N MET A 139 6.11 -3.48 7.44
CA MET A 139 5.47 -4.42 8.37
C MET A 139 4.27 -3.75 9.07
N GLU A 140 3.27 -4.57 9.39
CA GLU A 140 1.95 -4.11 9.82
C GLU A 140 1.35 -3.13 8.79
N HIS A 141 1.32 -1.83 9.11
CA HIS A 141 1.02 -0.75 8.17
C HIS A 141 2.02 0.40 8.25
N HIS A 142 3.01 0.36 9.16
CA HIS A 142 3.80 1.56 9.47
C HIS A 142 5.25 1.31 9.87
N ILE A 143 5.65 0.05 10.07
CA ILE A 143 6.98 -0.27 10.57
C ILE A 143 7.92 -0.47 9.37
N GLY A 144 9.01 0.29 9.34
CA GLY A 144 10.09 0.11 8.38
C GLY A 144 10.02 0.98 7.12
N PHE A 145 9.02 1.86 6.97
CA PHE A 145 8.99 2.78 5.83
C PHE A 145 10.08 3.87 5.96
N PRO A 146 11.04 3.97 5.04
CA PRO A 146 12.13 4.94 5.16
C PRO A 146 11.66 6.36 4.83
N LEU A 147 12.31 7.35 5.44
CA LEU A 147 12.13 8.75 5.06
C LEU A 147 12.56 8.99 3.61
N ASN A 148 12.07 10.06 2.98
CA ASN A 148 12.44 10.46 1.61
C ASN A 148 12.07 9.45 0.52
N HIS A 149 11.02 8.65 0.74
CA HIS A 149 10.49 7.70 -0.25
C HIS A 149 9.05 8.07 -0.60
N VAL A 150 8.77 8.24 -1.90
CA VAL A 150 7.42 8.53 -2.41
C VAL A 150 6.86 7.28 -3.08
N PRO A 151 5.78 6.67 -2.57
CA PRO A 151 5.19 5.48 -3.15
C PRO A 151 4.65 5.69 -4.57
N VAL A 152 4.95 4.75 -5.48
CA VAL A 152 4.39 4.72 -6.85
C VAL A 152 3.56 3.46 -7.11
N LEU A 153 3.91 2.33 -6.51
CA LEU A 153 3.15 1.08 -6.53
C LEU A 153 3.13 0.48 -5.12
N VAL A 154 1.97 0.00 -4.68
CA VAL A 154 1.73 -0.62 -3.38
C VAL A 154 1.10 -1.99 -3.62
N MET A 155 1.67 -3.03 -3.03
CA MET A 155 1.17 -4.41 -3.04
C MET A 155 0.92 -4.85 -1.59
N ASP A 156 -0.30 -5.32 -1.30
CA ASP A 156 -0.65 -5.89 -0.01
C ASP A 156 -0.20 -7.36 0.06
N THR A 157 0.63 -7.73 1.03
CA THR A 157 1.10 -9.11 1.25
C THR A 157 0.57 -9.73 2.54
N TRP A 158 -0.38 -9.08 3.20
CA TRP A 158 -1.17 -9.71 4.26
C TRP A 158 -1.97 -10.89 3.72
N GLU A 159 -2.13 -11.92 4.54
CA GLU A 159 -2.90 -13.12 4.15
C GLU A 159 -4.34 -12.76 3.78
N HIS A 160 -4.94 -11.76 4.44
CA HIS A 160 -6.28 -11.30 4.10
C HIS A 160 -6.42 -10.80 2.66
N ALA A 161 -5.33 -10.46 1.97
CA ALA A 161 -5.36 -9.95 0.60
C ALA A 161 -5.49 -11.07 -0.45
N PHE A 162 -5.20 -12.32 -0.07
CA PHE A 162 -5.09 -13.42 -1.04
C PHE A 162 -5.55 -14.79 -0.56
N PHE A 163 -5.76 -15.00 0.74
CA PHE A 163 -5.92 -16.34 1.29
C PHE A 163 -7.20 -17.05 0.80
N LEU A 164 -8.26 -16.31 0.45
CA LEU A 164 -9.48 -16.95 -0.08
C LEU A 164 -9.20 -17.65 -1.41
N ASP A 165 -8.45 -16.99 -2.30
CA ASP A 165 -8.15 -17.46 -3.65
C ASP A 165 -6.92 -18.37 -3.73
N PHE A 166 -5.86 -18.05 -2.98
CA PHE A 166 -4.52 -18.65 -3.14
C PHE A 166 -4.06 -19.50 -1.95
N LYS A 167 -4.84 -19.53 -0.85
CA LYS A 167 -4.44 -20.18 0.41
C LYS A 167 -3.04 -19.69 0.84
N ALA A 168 -2.13 -20.57 1.22
CA ALA A 168 -0.77 -20.22 1.61
C ALA A 168 0.16 -19.83 0.43
N ASN A 169 -0.31 -19.89 -0.82
CA ASN A 169 0.55 -19.63 -1.99
C ASN A 169 0.63 -18.14 -2.33
N ARG A 170 1.34 -17.37 -1.50
CA ARG A 170 1.60 -15.94 -1.75
C ARG A 170 2.32 -15.68 -3.08
N GLY A 171 3.19 -16.61 -3.51
CA GLY A 171 3.92 -16.48 -4.78
C GLY A 171 2.97 -16.39 -5.98
N ALA A 172 1.95 -17.25 -6.02
CA ALA A 172 0.92 -17.22 -7.06
C ALA A 172 0.08 -15.95 -7.01
N TYR A 173 -0.24 -15.45 -5.82
CA TYR A 173 -0.90 -14.15 -5.67
C TYR A 173 -0.07 -13.01 -6.24
N ILE A 174 1.23 -12.95 -5.95
CA ILE A 174 2.12 -11.90 -6.48
C ILE A 174 2.18 -11.96 -8.01
N ASP A 175 2.23 -13.16 -8.59
CA ASP A 175 2.20 -13.33 -10.05
C ASP A 175 0.89 -12.82 -10.66
N VAL A 176 -0.23 -13.03 -9.98
CA VAL A 176 -1.54 -12.48 -10.38
C VAL A 176 -1.62 -10.98 -10.19
N PHE A 177 -1.05 -10.43 -9.10
CA PHE A 177 -0.97 -8.99 -8.87
C PHE A 177 -0.27 -8.28 -10.04
N PHE A 178 0.86 -8.81 -10.53
CA PHE A 178 1.57 -8.21 -11.67
C PHE A 178 0.74 -8.09 -12.94
N LYS A 179 -0.21 -9.01 -13.17
CA LYS A 179 -1.10 -8.97 -14.32
C LYS A 179 -2.20 -7.91 -14.19
N ASN A 180 -2.51 -7.50 -12.96
CA ASN A 180 -3.59 -6.57 -12.66
C ASN A 180 -3.11 -5.13 -12.42
N ILE A 181 -1.81 -4.85 -12.61
CA ILE A 181 -1.26 -3.51 -12.36
C ILE A 181 -1.91 -2.49 -13.29
N ASN A 182 -2.48 -1.46 -12.68
CA ASN A 182 -2.94 -0.25 -13.33
C ASN A 182 -1.75 0.68 -13.63
N TRP A 183 -1.07 0.43 -14.74
CA TRP A 183 0.10 1.20 -15.13
C TRP A 183 -0.20 2.67 -15.37
N SER A 184 -1.41 3.05 -15.80
CA SER A 184 -1.78 4.47 -15.93
C SER A 184 -1.66 5.22 -14.59
N VAL A 185 -2.06 4.58 -13.47
CA VAL A 185 -1.91 5.14 -12.12
C VAL A 185 -0.44 5.20 -11.69
N VAL A 186 0.31 4.11 -11.90
CA VAL A 186 1.74 4.05 -11.57
C VAL A 186 2.52 5.12 -12.34
N ASN A 187 2.28 5.23 -13.65
CA ASN A 187 2.92 6.21 -14.53
C ASN A 187 2.62 7.65 -14.11
N ALA A 188 1.37 7.94 -13.72
CA ALA A 188 0.98 9.25 -13.21
C ALA A 188 1.74 9.62 -11.92
N ARG A 189 1.86 8.68 -10.98
CA ARG A 189 2.62 8.89 -9.72
C ARG A 189 4.12 9.07 -9.97
N VAL A 190 4.70 8.30 -10.88
CA VAL A 190 6.10 8.47 -11.31
C VAL A 190 6.33 9.86 -11.90
N THR A 191 5.42 10.33 -12.75
CA THR A 191 5.51 11.67 -13.37
C THR A 191 5.47 12.77 -12.31
N GLN A 192 4.67 12.61 -11.25
CA GLN A 192 4.58 13.58 -10.15
C GLN A 192 5.86 13.63 -9.30
N CYS A 193 6.62 12.54 -9.20
CA CYS A 193 7.89 12.48 -8.46
C CYS A 193 9.06 13.16 -9.20
N ALA A 194 8.91 13.44 -10.49
CA ALA A 194 9.98 14.00 -11.34
C ALA A 194 9.96 15.54 -11.44
N LYS A 195 9.21 16.21 -10.56
CA LYS A 195 9.17 17.68 -10.42
C LYS A 195 10.04 18.14 -9.27
#